data_AF-A0A3D2KSZ2-F1
#
_entry.id   AF-A0A3D2KSZ2-F1
#
_cell.length_a   1.000
_cell.length_b   1.000
_cell.length_c   1.000
_cell.angle_alpha   90.00
_cell.angle_beta   90.00
_cell.angle_gamma   90.00
#
_symmetry.space_group_name_H-M   'P 1'
#
loop_
_entity.id
_entity.type
_entity.pdbx_description
1 polymer ?
#
loop_
_entity_poly.entity_id
_entity_poly.type
_entity_poly.pdbx_seq_one_letter_code
_entity_poly.pdbx_strand_id
1 'polypeptide(L)'
;QYLASAVPREFDLERTALFRTTYLTGRPMGESQVRLLADDLRCEVVHAEWLPDGVFIIARGYFELDGIERIKEREGVPEVFLTKADRFENLLVGLLDHERELLGVGSLAGIDWQRRRATVWTPLDEETLGRVAGIEFGILKVMPNGQEGGKIHPNDI
;
A
#
# COMPACT_ATOMS: atom_id res chain seq x y z
N GLN A 1 13.18 8.42 -21.56
CA GLN A 1 12.57 7.50 -20.57
C GLN A 1 11.24 8.11 -20.12
N TYR A 2 10.16 7.33 -20.01
CA TYR A 2 8.82 7.85 -19.70
C TYR A 2 8.76 8.62 -18.36
N LEU A 3 9.38 8.09 -17.31
CA LEU A 3 9.39 8.72 -15.98
C LEU A 3 10.38 9.90 -15.83
N ALA A 4 11.14 10.27 -16.88
CA ALA A 4 12.16 11.31 -16.77
C ALA A 4 11.58 12.70 -16.47
N SER A 5 10.34 12.97 -16.86
CA SER A 5 9.60 14.21 -16.57
C SER A 5 8.55 14.03 -15.47
N ALA A 6 8.64 12.95 -14.69
CA ALA A 6 7.66 12.68 -13.65
C ALA A 6 7.76 13.72 -12.52
N VAL A 7 6.60 14.15 -12.03
CA VAL A 7 6.46 15.05 -10.88
C VAL A 7 5.58 14.37 -9.82
N PRO A 8 5.73 14.71 -8.53
CA PRO A 8 4.96 14.06 -7.49
C PRO A 8 3.51 14.55 -7.53
N ARG A 9 2.56 13.61 -7.55
CA ARG A 9 1.12 13.85 -7.51
C ARG A 9 0.50 13.11 -6.33
N GLU A 10 -0.34 13.79 -5.59
CA GLU A 10 -1.03 13.22 -4.44
C GLU A 10 -2.42 12.68 -4.83
N PHE A 11 -2.73 11.48 -4.38
CA PHE A 11 -4.02 10.81 -4.60
C PHE A 11 -4.72 10.53 -3.27
N ASP A 12 -6.02 10.80 -3.25
CA ASP A 12 -6.91 10.48 -2.13
C ASP A 12 -7.31 9.00 -2.16
N LEU A 13 -6.75 8.18 -1.29
CA LEU A 13 -7.02 6.74 -1.31
C LEU A 13 -8.42 6.39 -0.81
N GLU A 14 -9.16 7.32 -0.22
CA GLU A 14 -10.59 7.13 0.09
C GLU A 14 -11.49 7.34 -1.13
N ARG A 15 -10.98 8.02 -2.17
CA ARG A 15 -11.72 8.37 -3.40
C ARG A 15 -11.16 7.73 -4.66
N THR A 16 -10.05 6.99 -4.52
CA THR A 16 -9.38 6.29 -5.61
C THR A 16 -9.44 4.80 -5.36
N ALA A 17 -9.98 4.05 -6.32
CA ALA A 17 -10.04 2.59 -6.22
C ALA A 17 -8.63 1.98 -6.25
N LEU A 18 -8.36 1.02 -5.37
CA LEU A 18 -7.09 0.30 -5.34
C LEU A 18 -7.25 -1.10 -5.91
N PHE A 19 -6.31 -1.49 -6.75
CA PHE A 19 -6.28 -2.80 -7.38
C PHE A 19 -4.97 -3.50 -7.09
N ARG A 20 -5.01 -4.84 -6.97
CA ARG A 20 -3.84 -5.70 -6.74
C ARG A 20 -3.05 -5.41 -5.45
N THR A 21 -3.76 -4.98 -4.41
CA THR A 21 -3.25 -4.84 -3.04
C THR A 21 -4.33 -5.30 -2.07
N THR A 22 -3.93 -5.86 -0.93
CA THR A 22 -4.82 -6.15 0.19
C THR A 22 -5.18 -4.88 0.96
N TYR A 23 -4.34 -3.85 0.90
CA TYR A 23 -4.56 -2.56 1.58
C TYR A 23 -5.91 -1.92 1.21
N LEU A 24 -6.70 -1.58 2.24
CA LEU A 24 -8.04 -0.98 2.16
C LEU A 24 -9.10 -1.89 1.52
N THR A 25 -8.89 -3.21 1.55
CA THR A 25 -9.91 -4.18 1.14
C THR A 25 -10.76 -4.68 2.30
N GLY A 26 -10.30 -4.46 3.54
CA GLY A 26 -10.92 -4.93 4.77
C GLY A 26 -11.66 -3.84 5.55
N ARG A 27 -11.97 -4.16 6.80
CA ARG A 27 -12.54 -3.20 7.76
C ARG A 27 -11.43 -2.67 8.66
N PRO A 28 -11.18 -1.36 8.73
CA PRO A 28 -10.10 -0.79 9.53
C PRO A 28 -10.25 -1.13 11.02
N MET A 29 -9.12 -1.40 11.67
CA MET A 29 -9.06 -1.59 13.12
C MET A 29 -9.04 -0.25 13.87
N GLY A 30 -9.57 -0.24 15.09
CA GLY A 30 -9.50 0.93 15.97
C GLY A 30 -8.09 1.14 16.53
N GLU A 31 -7.75 2.39 16.91
CA GLU A 31 -6.41 2.73 17.41
C GLU A 31 -5.96 1.89 18.62
N SER A 32 -6.88 1.57 19.55
CA SER A 32 -6.55 0.74 20.71
C SER A 32 -6.15 -0.68 20.33
N GLN A 33 -6.80 -1.26 19.31
CA GLN A 33 -6.45 -2.58 18.78
C GLN A 33 -5.10 -2.54 18.06
N VAL A 34 -4.87 -1.51 17.24
CA VAL A 34 -3.59 -1.30 16.55
C VAL A 34 -2.43 -1.20 17.56
N ARG A 35 -2.62 -0.55 18.71
CA ARG A 35 -1.60 -0.49 19.77
C ARG A 35 -1.28 -1.87 20.35
N LEU A 36 -2.29 -2.73 20.55
CA LEU A 36 -2.07 -4.10 21.01
C LEU A 36 -1.28 -4.92 19.98
N LEU A 37 -1.55 -4.76 18.69
CA LEU A 37 -0.77 -5.38 17.62
C LEU A 37 0.69 -4.90 17.62
N ALA A 38 0.91 -3.61 17.82
CA ALA A 38 2.24 -3.02 17.92
C ALA A 38 3.03 -3.57 19.11
N ASP A 39 2.37 -3.73 20.27
CA ASP A 39 2.97 -4.31 21.47
C ASP A 39 3.36 -5.79 21.25
N ASP A 40 2.51 -6.57 20.59
CA ASP A 40 2.81 -7.96 20.28
C ASP A 40 3.98 -8.12 19.31
N LEU A 41 3.98 -7.33 18.24
CA LEU A 41 5.01 -7.38 17.20
C LEU A 41 6.30 -6.65 17.60
N ARG A 42 6.26 -5.89 18.71
CA ARG A 42 7.33 -4.98 19.17
C ARG A 42 7.83 -4.05 18.06
N CYS A 43 6.90 -3.53 17.27
CA CYS A 43 7.19 -2.64 16.16
C CYS A 43 6.11 -1.58 15.99
N GLU A 44 6.39 -0.57 15.18
CA GLU A 44 5.38 0.40 14.79
C GLU A 44 4.42 -0.25 13.76
N VAL A 45 3.13 -0.35 14.12
CA VAL A 45 2.06 -0.72 13.19
C VAL A 45 1.42 0.56 12.66
N VAL A 46 1.54 0.78 11.35
CA VAL A 46 1.03 1.99 10.68
C VAL A 46 -0.37 1.83 10.12
N HIS A 47 -0.79 0.58 9.89
CA HIS A 47 -2.13 0.25 9.43
C HIS A 47 -2.47 -1.19 9.82
N ALA A 48 -3.73 -1.42 10.17
CA ALA A 48 -4.27 -2.76 10.29
C ALA A 48 -5.76 -2.80 9.94
N GLU A 49 -6.19 -3.89 9.34
CA GLU A 49 -7.58 -4.13 8.96
C GLU A 49 -7.99 -5.58 9.14
N TRP A 50 -9.26 -5.77 9.45
CA TRP A 50 -9.92 -7.06 9.47
C TRP A 50 -10.20 -7.51 8.05
N LEU A 51 -9.76 -8.73 7.72
CA LEU A 51 -10.14 -9.45 6.51
C LEU A 51 -11.18 -10.54 6.85
N PRO A 52 -11.90 -11.09 5.86
CA PRO A 52 -12.80 -12.22 6.09
C PRO A 52 -12.13 -13.44 6.73
N ASP A 53 -10.85 -13.65 6.46
CA ASP A 53 -10.05 -14.82 6.88
C ASP A 53 -8.84 -14.46 7.75
N GLY A 54 -8.75 -13.23 8.27
CA GLY A 54 -7.58 -12.85 9.03
C GLY A 54 -7.48 -11.38 9.41
N VAL A 55 -6.25 -10.98 9.71
CA VAL A 55 -5.87 -9.58 9.92
C VAL A 55 -4.75 -9.24 8.94
N PHE A 56 -4.88 -8.12 8.22
CA PHE A 56 -3.79 -7.55 7.45
C PHE A 56 -3.13 -6.42 8.26
N ILE A 57 -1.81 -6.46 8.35
CA ILE A 57 -1.00 -5.54 9.16
C ILE A 57 0.12 -4.98 8.30
N ILE A 58 0.25 -3.65 8.30
CA ILE A 58 1.40 -2.95 7.73
C ILE A 58 2.22 -2.38 8.89
N ALA A 59 3.49 -2.77 8.95
CA ALA A 59 4.42 -2.36 9.99
C ALA A 59 5.67 -1.67 9.45
N ARG A 60 6.36 -0.88 10.28
CA ARG A 60 7.68 -0.32 10.00
C ARG A 60 8.76 -1.03 10.80
N GLY A 61 9.93 -1.19 10.19
CA GLY A 61 11.11 -1.75 10.83
C GLY A 61 11.09 -3.28 10.91
N TYR A 62 11.72 -3.80 11.97
CA TYR A 62 11.74 -5.22 12.29
C TYR A 62 10.60 -5.54 13.27
N PHE A 63 10.06 -6.74 13.18
CA PHE A 63 8.97 -7.23 14.03
C PHE A 63 9.28 -8.62 14.56
N GLU A 64 8.77 -8.94 15.75
CA GLU A 64 8.86 -10.25 16.38
C GLU A 64 7.77 -11.18 15.85
N LEU A 65 8.17 -12.23 15.11
CA LEU A 65 7.24 -13.19 14.51
C LEU A 65 6.46 -14.00 15.56
N ASP A 66 7.02 -14.21 16.75
CA ASP A 66 6.29 -14.86 17.86
C ASP A 66 5.06 -14.06 18.32
N GLY A 67 4.98 -12.77 17.96
CA GLY A 67 3.79 -11.94 18.17
C GLY A 67 2.60 -12.37 17.31
N ILE A 68 2.84 -13.04 16.18
CA ILE A 68 1.77 -13.47 15.26
C ILE A 68 0.82 -14.45 15.93
N GLU A 69 1.34 -15.45 16.65
CA GLU A 69 0.50 -16.43 17.33
C GLU A 69 -0.34 -15.78 18.44
N ARG A 70 0.22 -14.82 19.18
CA ARG A 70 -0.54 -14.04 20.19
C ARG A 70 -1.67 -13.24 19.56
N ILE A 71 -1.43 -12.66 18.38
CA ILE A 71 -2.46 -11.94 17.62
C ILE A 71 -3.56 -12.92 17.17
N LYS A 72 -3.18 -14.06 16.59
CA LYS A 72 -4.14 -15.11 16.16
C LYS A 72 -5.03 -15.55 17.31
N GLU A 73 -4.43 -15.86 18.46
CA GLU A 73 -5.15 -16.28 19.67
C GLU A 73 -6.07 -15.18 20.22
N ARG A 74 -5.57 -13.93 20.35
CA ARG A 74 -6.37 -12.83 20.90
C ARG A 74 -7.53 -12.44 20.01
N GLU A 75 -7.27 -12.29 18.71
CA GLU A 75 -8.25 -11.80 17.75
C GLU A 75 -9.16 -12.94 17.23
N GLY A 76 -8.82 -14.20 17.53
CA GLY A 76 -9.61 -15.37 17.13
C GLY A 76 -9.58 -15.61 15.62
N VAL A 77 -8.47 -15.31 14.96
CA VAL A 77 -8.31 -15.39 13.50
C VAL A 77 -7.37 -16.52 13.09
N PRO A 78 -7.62 -17.16 11.93
CA PRO A 78 -6.75 -18.24 11.47
C PRO A 78 -5.43 -17.69 10.90
N GLU A 79 -5.43 -16.48 10.32
CA GLU A 79 -4.27 -15.91 9.65
C GLU A 79 -3.98 -14.45 10.02
N VAL A 80 -2.68 -14.11 9.96
CA VAL A 80 -2.16 -12.75 10.08
C VAL A 80 -1.24 -12.51 8.89
N PHE A 81 -1.65 -11.60 8.02
CA PHE A 81 -0.90 -11.17 6.86
C PHE A 81 -0.10 -9.93 7.25
N LEU A 82 1.21 -10.08 7.43
CA LEU A 82 2.10 -9.02 7.88
C LEU A 82 3.01 -8.56 6.74
N THR A 83 2.99 -7.27 6.44
CA THR A 83 3.85 -6.64 5.44
C THR A 83 4.58 -5.41 5.98
N LYS A 84 5.67 -5.03 5.31
CA LYS A 84 6.43 -3.82 5.64
C LYS A 84 5.95 -2.65 4.81
N ALA A 85 5.83 -1.48 5.44
CA ALA A 85 5.45 -0.24 4.77
C ALA A 85 6.38 0.10 3.58
N ASP A 86 7.68 -0.23 3.68
CA ASP A 86 8.68 0.02 2.63
C ASP A 86 8.47 -0.82 1.35
N ARG A 87 7.60 -1.85 1.38
CA ARG A 87 7.26 -2.63 0.19
C ARG A 87 6.47 -1.81 -0.83
N PHE A 88 5.71 -0.83 -0.37
CA PHE A 88 4.95 0.10 -1.21
C PHE A 88 5.86 1.15 -1.87
N GLU A 89 7.07 1.37 -1.36
CA GLU A 89 7.98 2.38 -1.89
C GLU A 89 8.63 1.96 -3.21
N ASN A 90 8.68 2.92 -4.13
CA ASN A 90 9.16 2.82 -5.50
C ASN A 90 8.42 1.79 -6.34
N LEU A 91 7.19 1.39 -5.97
CA LEU A 91 6.44 0.40 -6.73
C LEU A 91 5.89 1.03 -8.03
N LEU A 92 6.04 0.34 -9.15
CA LEU A 92 5.40 0.72 -10.40
C LEU A 92 3.88 0.54 -10.25
N VAL A 93 3.13 1.59 -10.53
CA VAL A 93 1.68 1.60 -10.47
C VAL A 93 1.08 2.00 -11.82
N GLY A 94 -0.04 1.38 -12.17
CA GLY A 94 -0.92 1.84 -13.24
C GLY A 94 -1.91 2.87 -12.71
N LEU A 95 -2.14 3.94 -13.45
CA LEU A 95 -3.15 4.94 -13.17
C LEU A 95 -4.30 4.72 -14.14
N LEU A 96 -5.48 4.43 -13.59
CA LEU A 96 -6.64 3.99 -14.33
C LEU A 96 -7.75 5.04 -14.29
N ASP A 97 -8.57 5.10 -15.33
CA ASP A 97 -9.82 5.85 -15.30
C ASP A 97 -10.97 5.04 -14.67
N HIS A 98 -12.19 5.60 -14.74
CA HIS A 98 -13.42 4.99 -14.22
C HIS A 98 -13.85 3.71 -14.97
N GLU A 99 -13.46 3.54 -16.23
CA GLU A 99 -13.71 2.34 -17.04
C GLU A 99 -12.60 1.29 -16.87
N ARG A 100 -11.60 1.59 -16.02
CA ARG A 100 -10.39 0.80 -15.79
C ARG A 100 -9.44 0.77 -16.99
N GLU A 101 -9.52 1.76 -17.87
CA GLU A 101 -8.54 1.95 -18.93
C GLU A 101 -7.26 2.59 -18.37
N LEU A 102 -6.11 2.14 -18.86
CA LEU A 102 -4.80 2.64 -18.42
C LEU A 102 -4.54 4.03 -19.01
N LEU A 103 -4.56 5.05 -18.16
CA LEU A 103 -4.21 6.42 -18.52
C LEU A 103 -2.69 6.64 -18.56
N GLY A 104 -1.96 5.91 -17.72
CA GLY A 104 -0.51 5.99 -17.66
C GLY A 104 0.06 5.21 -16.48
N VAL A 105 1.35 5.38 -16.23
CA VAL A 105 2.05 4.72 -15.12
C VAL A 105 2.76 5.73 -14.23
N GLY A 106 3.14 5.31 -13.03
CA GLY A 106 3.94 6.10 -12.12
C GLY A 106 4.74 5.23 -11.16
N SER A 107 5.62 5.86 -10.38
CA SER A 107 6.33 5.22 -9.27
C SER A 107 5.76 5.72 -7.94
N LEU A 108 5.27 4.81 -7.11
CA LEU A 108 4.72 5.12 -5.79
C LEU A 108 5.85 5.56 -4.85
N ALA A 109 5.88 6.86 -4.52
CA ALA A 109 6.86 7.42 -3.59
C ALA A 109 6.64 6.92 -2.15
N GLY A 110 5.37 6.76 -1.78
CA GLY A 110 4.97 6.34 -0.45
C GLY A 110 3.51 6.64 -0.16
N ILE A 111 3.06 6.20 1.01
CA ILE A 111 1.70 6.38 1.50
C ILE A 111 1.78 7.06 2.88
N ASP A 112 1.02 8.14 3.04
CA ASP A 112 0.63 8.66 4.35
C ASP A 112 -0.55 7.83 4.85
N TRP A 113 -0.24 6.86 5.71
CA TRP A 113 -1.21 5.89 6.24
C TRP A 113 -2.29 6.54 7.10
N GLN A 114 -1.97 7.66 7.77
CA GLN A 114 -2.90 8.37 8.64
C GLN A 114 -3.88 9.22 7.82
N ARG A 115 -3.37 9.94 6.80
CA ARG A 115 -4.19 10.78 5.92
C ARG A 115 -4.80 10.02 4.75
N ARG A 116 -4.42 8.76 4.56
CA ARG A 116 -4.79 7.91 3.41
C ARG A 116 -4.49 8.61 2.08
N ARG A 117 -3.28 9.12 1.95
CA ARG A 117 -2.78 9.79 0.74
C ARG A 117 -1.61 9.01 0.16
N ALA A 118 -1.65 8.72 -1.13
CA ALA A 118 -0.49 8.20 -1.86
C ALA A 118 0.17 9.33 -2.64
N THR A 119 1.50 9.35 -2.66
CA THR A 119 2.26 10.20 -3.59
C THR A 119 2.82 9.34 -4.71
N VAL A 120 2.48 9.63 -5.96
CA VAL A 120 2.98 8.92 -7.14
C VAL A 120 3.73 9.90 -8.04
N TRP A 121 4.96 9.53 -8.43
CA TRP A 121 5.71 10.23 -9.47
C TRP A 121 5.21 9.79 -10.83
N THR A 122 4.58 10.71 -11.57
CA THR A 122 4.04 10.41 -12.90
C THR A 122 4.21 11.60 -13.85
N PRO A 123 4.43 11.37 -15.16
CA PRO A 123 4.53 12.45 -16.15
C PRO A 123 3.17 12.87 -16.71
N LEU A 124 2.04 12.36 -16.18
CA LEU A 124 0.70 12.74 -16.63
C LEU A 124 0.47 14.25 -16.46
N ASP A 125 -0.17 14.85 -17.47
CA ASP A 125 -0.65 16.22 -17.43
C ASP A 125 -1.90 16.37 -16.55
N GLU A 126 -2.24 17.61 -16.20
CA GLU A 126 -3.37 17.92 -15.32
C GLU A 126 -4.72 17.42 -15.88
N GLU A 127 -4.90 17.47 -17.20
CA GLU A 127 -6.12 16.99 -17.86
C GLU A 127 -6.29 15.48 -17.67
N THR A 128 -5.22 14.71 -17.85
CA THR A 128 -5.24 13.25 -17.67
C THR A 128 -5.32 12.87 -16.20
N LEU A 129 -4.63 13.60 -15.32
CA LEU A 129 -4.72 13.41 -13.87
C LEU A 129 -6.16 13.57 -13.36
N GLY A 130 -6.91 14.53 -13.89
CA GLY A 130 -8.32 14.75 -13.54
C GLY A 130 -9.25 13.58 -13.88
N ARG A 131 -8.80 12.62 -14.71
CA ARG A 131 -9.55 11.42 -15.08
C ARG A 131 -9.17 10.18 -14.25
N VAL A 132 -8.10 10.25 -13.45
CA VAL A 132 -7.65 9.10 -12.66
C VAL A 132 -8.68 8.79 -11.57
N ALA A 133 -9.19 7.56 -11.60
CA ALA A 133 -10.14 7.02 -10.65
C ALA A 133 -9.62 5.77 -9.93
N GLY A 134 -8.51 5.17 -10.41
CA GLY A 134 -7.93 3.98 -9.82
C GLY A 134 -6.41 3.93 -9.86
N ILE A 135 -5.83 3.18 -8.93
CA ILE A 135 -4.41 2.84 -8.86
C ILE A 135 -4.28 1.32 -8.85
N GLU A 136 -3.61 0.76 -9.85
CA GLU A 136 -3.25 -0.65 -9.89
C GLU A 136 -1.81 -0.85 -9.42
N PHE A 137 -1.63 -1.61 -8.35
CA PHE A 137 -0.32 -1.91 -7.78
C PHE A 137 0.38 -3.01 -8.57
N GLY A 138 1.56 -2.68 -9.12
CA GLY A 138 2.43 -3.65 -9.77
C GLY A 138 3.27 -4.46 -8.78
N ILE A 139 4.23 -5.20 -9.29
CA ILE A 139 5.22 -5.92 -8.47
C ILE A 139 6.65 -5.43 -8.66
N LEU A 140 6.90 -4.62 -9.70
CA LEU A 140 8.23 -4.11 -10.03
C LEU A 140 8.50 -2.85 -9.23
N LYS A 141 9.70 -2.72 -8.69
CA LYS A 141 10.19 -1.47 -8.14
C LYS A 141 10.91 -0.68 -9.24
N VAL A 142 10.55 0.58 -9.40
CA VAL A 142 11.14 1.52 -10.36
C VAL A 142 11.50 2.78 -9.61
N MET A 143 12.79 3.08 -9.55
CA MET A 143 13.33 4.29 -8.93
C MET A 143 12.87 5.53 -9.70
N PRO A 144 12.87 6.73 -9.08
CA PRO A 144 12.45 7.97 -9.78
C PRO A 144 13.26 8.27 -11.06
N ASN A 145 14.50 7.78 -11.13
CA ASN A 145 15.35 7.89 -12.33
C ASN A 145 15.02 6.86 -13.43
N GLY A 146 13.97 6.05 -13.26
CA GLY A 146 13.52 5.03 -14.22
C GLY A 146 14.30 3.72 -14.18
N GLN A 147 15.23 3.53 -13.26
CA GLN A 147 15.96 2.26 -13.10
C GLN A 147 15.11 1.24 -12.32
N GLU A 148 15.19 -0.03 -12.71
CA GLU A 148 14.59 -1.13 -11.96
C GLU A 148 15.31 -1.29 -10.61
N GLY A 149 14.54 -1.21 -9.52
CA GLY A 149 15.00 -1.36 -8.14
C GLY A 149 14.74 -2.73 -7.53
N GLY A 150 14.27 -3.71 -8.33
CA GLY A 150 13.90 -5.05 -7.92
C GLY A 150 12.40 -5.31 -8.03
N LYS A 151 11.89 -6.26 -7.25
CA LYS A 151 10.47 -6.63 -7.25
C LYS A 151 10.00 -7.16 -5.90
N ILE A 152 8.70 -7.09 -5.66
CA ILE A 152 8.01 -7.80 -4.59
C ILE A 152 7.36 -9.08 -5.14
N HIS A 153 6.98 -10.00 -4.26
CA HIS A 153 6.15 -11.14 -4.61
C HIS A 153 4.68 -10.72 -4.76
N PRO A 154 3.92 -11.41 -5.63
CA PRO A 154 2.46 -11.32 -5.60
C PRO A 154 1.95 -11.64 -4.18
N ASN A 155 1.03 -10.83 -3.66
CA ASN A 155 0.44 -10.89 -2.32
C ASN A 155 1.31 -10.37 -1.16
N ASP A 156 2.44 -9.72 -1.46
CA ASP A 156 3.21 -9.01 -0.42
C ASP A 156 2.50 -7.76 0.11
N ILE A 157 1.51 -7.22 -0.60
CA ILE A 157 0.81 -5.96 -0.29
C ILE A 157 -0.66 -6.04 -0.62
#